data_AF-A0A3D2ER48-F1
#
_entry.id   AF-A0A3D2ER48-F1
#
_cell.length_a   1.000
_cell.length_b   1.000
_cell.length_c   1.000
_cell.angle_alpha   90.00
_cell.angle_beta   90.00
_cell.angle_gamma   90.00
#
_symmetry.space_group_name_H-M   'P 1'
#
loop_
_entity.id
_entity.type
_entity.pdbx_description
1 polymer ?
#
loop_
_entity_poly.entity_id
_entity_poly.type
_entity_poly.pdbx_seq_one_letter_code
_entity_poly.pdbx_strand_id
1 'polypeptide(L)'
;LGYNYMKSPTLLAIKKLIEDGVIGDIVHFNGVYTEDFMCDMDMPHSWRLTKAGGGKGALGDMGSHQVSMAIWLCGPIREVASRLQTVHHQRPDMNTGEMKQVETDDQFSAIGTFDSGALFTLHTSWLGQGHKMQLGFEVAGTKGAIRFDQERMGEFQLFEQKDNSDMASNGFKTVLIGPYHPPFGNFCPAPGHHVGFNEMKIIEAGEFCRAILEGNEAYPNFDDGLMFEKA
;
A
#
# COMPACT_ATOMS: atom_id res chain seq x y z
N LEU A 1 -14.13 -2.97 4.86
CA LEU A 1 -13.68 -3.38 3.50
C LEU A 1 -12.32 -4.06 3.61
N GLY A 2 -11.98 -4.93 2.66
CA GLY A 2 -10.82 -5.85 2.74
C GLY A 2 -9.44 -5.23 2.51
N TYR A 3 -9.16 -4.02 3.03
CA TYR A 3 -7.84 -3.36 2.92
C TYR A 3 -6.85 -3.92 3.95
N ASN A 4 -6.55 -5.21 3.85
CA ASN A 4 -5.84 -5.96 4.89
C ASN A 4 -4.41 -5.49 5.16
N TYR A 5 -3.74 -4.81 4.21
CA TYR A 5 -2.38 -4.32 4.46
C TYR A 5 -2.34 -3.33 5.62
N MET A 6 -3.39 -2.52 5.82
CA MET A 6 -3.53 -1.64 7.00
C MET A 6 -3.62 -2.39 8.33
N LYS A 7 -3.78 -3.72 8.29
CA LYS A 7 -3.82 -4.61 9.47
C LYS A 7 -2.46 -5.22 9.79
N SER A 8 -1.45 -4.99 8.96
CA SER A 8 -0.07 -5.39 9.24
C SER A 8 0.41 -4.74 10.54
N PRO A 9 0.95 -5.50 11.52
CA PRO A 9 1.57 -4.92 12.71
C PRO A 9 2.67 -3.91 12.37
N THR A 10 3.38 -4.10 11.25
CA THR A 10 4.41 -3.20 10.75
C THR A 10 3.81 -1.86 10.34
N LEU A 11 2.73 -1.88 9.57
CA LEU A 11 2.08 -0.66 9.08
C LEU A 11 1.33 0.08 10.19
N LEU A 12 0.76 -0.66 11.15
CA LEU A 12 0.21 -0.08 12.37
C LEU A 12 1.29 0.62 13.21
N ALA A 13 2.48 0.03 13.35
CA ALA A 13 3.59 0.66 14.03
C ALA A 13 4.07 1.93 13.30
N ILE A 14 4.19 1.88 11.96
CA ILE A 14 4.54 3.05 11.14
C ILE A 14 3.51 4.17 11.32
N LYS A 15 2.21 3.86 11.23
CA LYS A 15 1.16 4.85 11.45
C LYS A 15 1.27 5.49 12.83
N LYS A 16 1.51 4.69 13.87
CA LYS A 16 1.70 5.21 15.22
C LYS A 16 2.89 6.18 15.30
N LEU A 17 4.03 5.86 14.68
CA LEU A 17 5.19 6.76 14.66
C LEU A 17 4.88 8.11 13.99
N ILE A 18 4.09 8.08 12.93
CA ILE A 18 3.63 9.29 12.23
C ILE A 18 2.69 10.10 13.14
N GLU A 19 1.69 9.45 13.75
CA GLU A 19 0.72 10.09 14.64
C GLU A 19 1.35 10.65 15.91
N ASP A 20 2.37 9.97 16.45
CA ASP A 20 3.15 10.43 17.60
C ASP A 20 4.12 11.58 17.22
N GLY A 21 4.20 11.95 15.94
CA GLY A 21 5.02 13.05 15.45
C GLY A 21 6.53 12.76 15.42
N VAL A 22 6.93 11.49 15.41
CA VAL A 22 8.34 11.06 15.45
C VAL A 22 9.11 11.62 14.24
N ILE A 23 8.49 11.64 13.07
CA ILE A 23 9.07 12.22 11.85
C ILE A 23 8.65 13.67 11.60
N GLY A 24 7.94 14.30 12.54
CA GLY A 24 7.41 15.66 12.39
C GLY A 24 6.26 15.74 11.37
N ASP A 25 6.10 16.92 10.77
CA ASP A 25 5.09 17.14 9.73
C ASP A 25 5.51 16.45 8.44
N ILE A 26 4.58 15.76 7.78
CA ILE A 26 4.85 15.10 6.50
C ILE A 26 5.14 16.16 5.44
N VAL A 27 6.25 15.96 4.71
CA VAL A 27 6.69 16.83 3.62
C VAL A 27 6.43 16.16 2.27
N HIS A 28 6.65 14.84 2.18
CA HIS A 28 6.52 14.10 0.94
C HIS A 28 6.21 12.62 1.15
N PHE A 29 5.39 12.05 0.26
CA PHE A 29 5.10 10.62 0.17
C PHE A 29 5.41 10.08 -1.23
N ASN A 30 6.24 9.04 -1.30
CA ASN A 30 6.47 8.28 -2.53
C ASN A 30 5.90 6.87 -2.37
N GLY A 31 4.92 6.49 -3.17
CA GLY A 31 4.34 5.16 -3.17
C GLY A 31 4.65 4.38 -4.45
N VAL A 32 4.90 3.08 -4.30
CA VAL A 32 4.95 2.10 -5.39
C VAL A 32 4.06 0.89 -5.06
N TYR A 33 3.33 0.36 -6.04
CA TYR A 33 2.71 -0.95 -5.94
C TYR A 33 2.83 -1.68 -7.29
N THR A 34 3.82 -2.56 -7.40
CA THR A 34 4.10 -3.27 -8.64
C THR A 34 4.13 -4.78 -8.45
N GLU A 35 3.64 -5.47 -9.46
CA GLU A 35 3.69 -6.92 -9.62
C GLU A 35 3.99 -7.23 -11.10
N ASP A 36 4.37 -8.47 -11.40
CA ASP A 36 4.75 -8.88 -12.76
C ASP A 36 3.82 -9.92 -13.39
N PHE A 37 2.67 -10.20 -12.76
CA PHE A 37 1.80 -11.28 -13.22
C PHE A 37 1.18 -11.04 -14.60
N MET A 38 1.11 -9.79 -15.10
CA MET A 38 0.63 -9.49 -16.46
C MET A 38 1.75 -9.15 -17.45
N CYS A 39 3.03 -9.27 -17.10
CA CYS A 39 4.15 -8.95 -17.99
C CYS A 39 4.15 -9.76 -19.30
N ASP A 40 3.76 -11.04 -19.23
CA ASP A 40 3.71 -11.91 -20.40
C ASP A 40 2.52 -11.54 -21.28
N MET A 41 2.74 -11.19 -22.55
CA MET A 41 1.67 -10.83 -23.48
C MET A 41 0.76 -12.02 -23.84
N ASP A 42 1.25 -13.24 -23.71
CA ASP A 42 0.52 -14.46 -24.04
C ASP A 42 -0.36 -14.95 -22.87
N MET A 43 -0.29 -14.28 -21.71
CA MET A 43 -1.21 -14.51 -20.59
C MET A 43 -2.67 -14.40 -21.06
N PRO A 44 -3.53 -15.39 -20.76
CA PRO A 44 -4.90 -15.39 -21.24
C PRO A 44 -5.72 -14.20 -20.76
N HIS A 45 -6.65 -13.78 -21.63
CA HIS A 45 -7.65 -12.77 -21.31
C HIS A 45 -8.54 -13.23 -20.15
N SER A 46 -8.95 -12.29 -19.30
CA SER A 46 -9.78 -12.57 -18.13
C SER A 46 -10.73 -11.42 -17.82
N TRP A 47 -11.65 -11.65 -16.86
CA TRP A 47 -12.61 -10.64 -16.41
C TRP A 47 -11.96 -9.32 -15.95
N ARG A 48 -10.73 -9.39 -15.39
CA ARG A 48 -9.95 -8.23 -14.94
C ARG A 48 -9.63 -7.22 -16.05
N LEU A 49 -9.63 -7.69 -17.30
CA LEU A 49 -9.26 -6.90 -18.47
C LEU A 49 -10.46 -6.28 -19.20
N THR A 50 -11.65 -6.44 -18.62
CA THR A 50 -12.91 -5.88 -19.14
C THR A 50 -13.42 -4.79 -18.21
N LYS A 51 -14.03 -3.74 -18.75
CA LYS A 51 -14.72 -2.73 -17.93
C LYS A 51 -15.90 -3.30 -17.17
N ALA A 52 -16.59 -4.29 -17.74
CA ALA A 52 -17.75 -4.91 -17.09
C ALA A 52 -17.35 -5.78 -15.89
N GLY A 53 -16.20 -6.45 -15.95
CA GLY A 53 -15.68 -7.29 -14.87
C GLY A 53 -14.81 -6.51 -13.89
N GLY A 54 -13.64 -6.04 -14.35
CA GLY A 54 -12.65 -5.37 -13.51
C GLY A 54 -12.99 -3.91 -13.19
N GLY A 55 -13.80 -3.25 -14.03
CA GLY A 55 -14.06 -1.81 -13.94
C GLY A 55 -12.85 -1.00 -14.39
N LYS A 56 -11.81 -0.98 -13.55
CA LYS A 56 -10.46 -0.44 -13.80
C LYS A 56 -9.48 -1.60 -13.94
N GLY A 57 -8.22 -1.31 -14.28
CA GLY A 57 -7.16 -2.30 -14.29
C GLY A 57 -6.28 -2.20 -13.05
N ALA A 58 -4.98 -2.04 -13.25
CA ALA A 58 -4.00 -1.89 -12.19
C ALA A 58 -4.39 -0.82 -11.16
N LEU A 59 -4.98 0.31 -11.58
CA LEU A 59 -5.48 1.35 -10.68
C LEU A 59 -6.55 0.83 -9.69
N GLY A 60 -7.50 0.01 -10.15
CA GLY A 60 -8.57 -0.49 -9.28
C GLY A 60 -8.10 -1.62 -8.37
N ASP A 61 -7.35 -2.56 -8.95
CA ASP A 61 -6.91 -3.77 -8.26
C ASP A 61 -5.85 -3.48 -7.20
N MET A 62 -4.76 -2.81 -7.59
CA MET A 62 -3.62 -2.53 -6.72
C MET A 62 -3.57 -1.06 -6.31
N GLY A 63 -3.88 -0.15 -7.23
CA GLY A 63 -3.83 1.29 -6.96
C GLY A 63 -4.76 1.72 -5.84
N SER A 64 -5.90 1.04 -5.65
CA SER A 64 -6.82 1.28 -4.54
C SER A 64 -6.15 1.05 -3.17
N HIS A 65 -5.32 0.01 -3.02
CA HIS A 65 -4.53 -0.22 -1.82
C HIS A 65 -3.46 0.86 -1.62
N GLN A 66 -2.81 1.30 -2.69
CA GLN A 66 -1.79 2.34 -2.63
C GLN A 66 -2.39 3.71 -2.25
N VAL A 67 -3.49 4.11 -2.90
CA VAL A 67 -4.20 5.37 -2.64
C VAL A 67 -4.76 5.38 -1.22
N SER A 68 -5.42 4.30 -0.79
CA SER A 68 -5.92 4.20 0.58
C SER A 68 -4.80 4.24 1.62
N MET A 69 -3.64 3.63 1.35
CA MET A 69 -2.46 3.71 2.21
C MET A 69 -1.93 5.14 2.34
N ALA A 70 -1.80 5.85 1.22
CA ALA A 70 -1.37 7.25 1.20
C ALA A 70 -2.30 8.12 2.03
N ILE A 71 -3.63 7.96 1.86
CA ILE A 71 -4.64 8.70 2.63
C ILE A 71 -4.59 8.35 4.12
N TRP A 72 -4.48 7.07 4.45
CA TRP A 72 -4.47 6.59 5.83
C TRP A 72 -3.24 7.05 6.62
N LEU A 73 -2.09 7.20 5.95
CA LEU A 73 -0.84 7.66 6.56
C LEU A 73 -0.70 9.19 6.54
N CYS A 74 -1.10 9.85 5.45
CA CYS A 74 -0.77 11.25 5.19
C CYS A 74 -1.96 12.22 5.26
N GLY A 75 -3.19 11.70 5.33
CA GLY A 75 -4.42 12.49 5.30
C GLY A 75 -5.03 12.65 3.90
N PRO A 76 -6.09 13.45 3.76
CA PRO A 76 -6.85 13.57 2.52
C PRO A 76 -6.02 14.13 1.36
N ILE A 77 -6.28 13.61 0.14
CA ILE A 77 -5.73 14.15 -1.10
C ILE A 77 -6.54 15.39 -1.51
N ARG A 78 -5.83 16.47 -1.89
CA ARG A 78 -6.43 17.73 -2.35
C ARG A 78 -6.60 17.77 -3.87
N GLU A 79 -5.54 17.46 -4.60
CA GLU A 79 -5.54 17.49 -6.07
C GLU A 79 -4.55 16.48 -6.63
N VAL A 80 -4.85 16.00 -7.84
CA VAL A 80 -4.08 14.96 -8.52
C VAL A 80 -3.97 15.27 -10.02
N ALA A 81 -2.79 15.01 -10.57
CA ALA A 81 -2.55 14.90 -12.00
C ALA A 81 -2.02 13.49 -12.29
N SER A 82 -2.69 12.75 -13.18
CA SER A 82 -2.42 11.34 -13.38
C SER A 82 -2.41 10.91 -14.85
N ARG A 83 -1.85 9.72 -15.09
CA ARG A 83 -1.82 9.05 -16.38
C ARG A 83 -2.11 7.57 -16.20
N LEU A 84 -3.01 7.06 -17.04
CA LEU A 84 -3.27 5.64 -17.24
C LEU A 84 -2.62 5.18 -18.53
N GLN A 85 -2.13 3.93 -18.54
CA GLN A 85 -1.56 3.31 -19.72
C GLN A 85 -1.99 1.84 -19.83
N THR A 86 -2.43 1.45 -21.02
CA THR A 86 -2.52 0.05 -21.45
C THR A 86 -1.36 -0.18 -22.41
N VAL A 87 -0.54 -1.19 -22.14
CA VAL A 87 0.61 -1.60 -22.97
C VAL A 87 0.20 -2.79 -23.84
N HIS A 88 -0.45 -3.79 -23.24
CA HIS A 88 -0.92 -4.98 -23.96
C HIS A 88 -2.38 -4.78 -24.36
N HIS A 89 -2.61 -4.26 -25.56
CA HIS A 89 -3.96 -3.93 -26.02
C HIS A 89 -4.83 -5.13 -26.34
N GLN A 90 -4.25 -6.31 -26.59
CA GLN A 90 -4.99 -7.54 -26.86
C GLN A 90 -4.29 -8.72 -26.21
N ARG A 91 -5.07 -9.73 -25.79
CA ARG A 91 -4.60 -10.99 -25.19
C ARG A 91 -5.42 -12.17 -25.69
N PRO A 92 -4.87 -13.38 -25.78
CA PRO A 92 -5.59 -14.55 -26.28
C PRO A 92 -6.69 -14.97 -25.30
N ASP A 93 -7.87 -15.33 -25.79
CA ASP A 93 -8.89 -16.00 -24.99
C ASP A 93 -8.37 -17.36 -24.51
N MET A 94 -8.65 -17.70 -23.24
CA MET A 94 -8.18 -18.95 -22.63
C MET A 94 -8.68 -20.21 -23.34
N ASN A 95 -9.88 -20.18 -23.94
CA ASN A 95 -10.52 -21.35 -24.53
C ASN A 95 -10.36 -21.38 -26.06
N THR A 96 -10.49 -20.24 -26.72
CA THR A 96 -10.47 -20.16 -28.19
C THR A 96 -9.12 -19.75 -28.77
N GLY A 97 -8.23 -19.14 -27.97
CA GLY A 97 -6.99 -18.53 -28.45
C GLY A 97 -7.19 -17.27 -29.29
N GLU A 98 -8.45 -16.84 -29.51
CA GLU A 98 -8.74 -15.61 -30.26
C GLU A 98 -8.28 -14.39 -29.49
N MET A 99 -7.65 -13.44 -30.17
CA MET A 99 -7.19 -12.20 -29.54
C MET A 99 -8.38 -11.34 -29.13
N LYS A 100 -8.49 -11.05 -27.84
CA LYS A 100 -9.51 -10.20 -27.24
C LYS A 100 -8.92 -8.87 -26.80
N GLN A 101 -9.68 -7.81 -27.01
CA GLN A 101 -9.31 -6.45 -26.61
C GLN A 101 -9.22 -6.33 -25.08
N VAL A 102 -8.18 -5.64 -24.62
CA VAL A 102 -8.03 -5.18 -23.23
C VAL A 102 -8.66 -3.79 -23.11
N GLU A 103 -9.54 -3.63 -22.11
CA GLU A 103 -10.33 -2.40 -21.90
C GLU A 103 -9.89 -1.59 -20.66
N THR A 104 -8.93 -2.12 -19.91
CA THR A 104 -8.43 -1.58 -18.65
C THR A 104 -6.97 -1.12 -18.75
N ASP A 105 -6.51 -0.36 -17.76
CA ASP A 105 -5.12 0.06 -17.62
C ASP A 105 -4.22 -1.07 -17.11
N ASP A 106 -3.00 -1.17 -17.66
CA ASP A 106 -1.95 -2.02 -17.10
C ASP A 106 -1.15 -1.28 -16.02
N GLN A 107 -1.11 0.05 -16.09
CA GLN A 107 -0.32 0.90 -15.20
C GLN A 107 -0.96 2.27 -14.96
N PHE A 108 -0.64 2.82 -13.80
CA PHE A 108 -1.06 4.14 -13.32
C PHE A 108 0.11 4.88 -12.71
N SER A 109 0.24 6.17 -13.01
CA SER A 109 1.14 7.08 -12.31
C SER A 109 0.42 8.38 -11.97
N ALA A 110 0.69 8.93 -10.80
CA ALA A 110 0.12 10.19 -10.36
C ALA A 110 1.09 11.02 -9.51
N ILE A 111 0.88 12.34 -9.57
CA ILE A 111 1.47 13.31 -8.65
C ILE A 111 0.36 14.21 -8.10
N GLY A 112 0.56 14.79 -6.94
CA GLY A 112 -0.44 15.68 -6.35
C GLY A 112 -0.05 16.26 -5.01
N THR A 113 -1.04 16.81 -4.32
CA THR A 113 -0.89 17.36 -2.97
C THR A 113 -1.94 16.76 -2.03
N PHE A 114 -1.57 16.59 -0.77
CA PHE A 114 -2.51 16.38 0.33
C PHE A 114 -3.10 17.72 0.80
N ASP A 115 -4.18 17.68 1.57
CA ASP A 115 -4.76 18.88 2.21
C ASP A 115 -3.76 19.60 3.13
N SER A 116 -2.79 18.87 3.69
CA SER A 116 -1.68 19.42 4.47
C SER A 116 -0.69 20.25 3.65
N GLY A 117 -0.74 20.17 2.32
CA GLY A 117 0.22 20.76 1.39
C GLY A 117 1.43 19.87 1.08
N ALA A 118 1.56 18.71 1.73
CA ALA A 118 2.58 17.73 1.40
C ALA A 118 2.40 17.19 -0.03
N LEU A 119 3.52 16.96 -0.72
CA LEU A 119 3.50 16.40 -2.07
C LEU A 119 3.40 14.88 -2.03
N PHE A 120 2.87 14.28 -3.10
CA PHE A 120 3.02 12.84 -3.31
C PHE A 120 3.35 12.46 -4.74
N THR A 121 3.96 11.28 -4.88
CA THR A 121 4.01 10.51 -6.13
C THR A 121 3.49 9.10 -5.88
N LEU A 122 2.68 8.58 -6.81
CA LEU A 122 2.15 7.22 -6.78
C LEU A 122 2.43 6.54 -8.12
N HIS A 123 2.87 5.29 -8.07
CA HIS A 123 2.99 4.43 -9.24
C HIS A 123 2.46 3.02 -8.96
N THR A 124 1.62 2.51 -9.84
CA THR A 124 1.10 1.14 -9.80
C THR A 124 1.22 0.48 -11.16
N SER A 125 1.62 -0.79 -11.22
CA SER A 125 1.79 -1.53 -12.47
C SER A 125 1.65 -3.04 -12.30
N TRP A 126 0.89 -3.69 -13.19
CA TRP A 126 0.91 -5.16 -13.34
C TRP A 126 2.10 -5.67 -14.18
N LEU A 127 2.91 -4.76 -14.70
CA LEU A 127 4.03 -5.04 -15.61
C LEU A 127 5.39 -4.72 -14.96
N GLY A 128 5.48 -4.73 -13.63
CA GLY A 128 6.69 -4.46 -12.87
C GLY A 128 7.62 -5.66 -12.84
N GLN A 129 8.25 -5.99 -13.98
CA GLN A 129 9.03 -7.21 -14.15
C GLN A 129 10.04 -7.46 -13.01
N GLY A 130 9.92 -8.62 -12.34
CA GLY A 130 10.75 -8.99 -11.20
C GLY A 130 10.12 -8.72 -9.84
N HIS A 131 9.14 -7.81 -9.76
CA HIS A 131 8.37 -7.53 -8.54
C HIS A 131 7.24 -8.52 -8.38
N LYS A 132 7.10 -9.09 -7.18
CA LYS A 132 6.08 -10.11 -6.87
C LYS A 132 4.95 -9.54 -6.04
N MET A 133 5.25 -8.61 -5.15
CA MET A 133 4.26 -7.90 -4.35
C MET A 133 4.86 -6.63 -3.72
N GLN A 134 5.32 -5.70 -4.56
CA GLN A 134 6.05 -4.52 -4.09
C GLN A 134 5.10 -3.38 -3.70
N LEU A 135 4.21 -3.60 -2.73
CA LEU A 135 3.54 -2.49 -2.06
C LEU A 135 4.55 -1.81 -1.13
N GLY A 136 5.13 -0.70 -1.59
CA GLY A 136 6.19 0.01 -0.88
C GLY A 136 5.97 1.52 -0.82
N PHE A 137 6.59 2.17 0.15
CA PHE A 137 6.61 3.62 0.22
C PHE A 137 7.80 4.18 0.99
N GLU A 138 8.07 5.45 0.73
CA GLU A 138 8.86 6.33 1.59
C GLU A 138 8.01 7.53 2.00
N VAL A 139 7.94 7.80 3.30
CA VAL A 139 7.35 9.02 3.84
C VAL A 139 8.44 9.83 4.52
N ALA A 140 8.64 11.07 4.06
CA ALA A 140 9.58 12.01 4.62
C ALA A 140 8.82 13.10 5.37
N GLY A 141 9.27 13.40 6.58
CA GLY A 141 8.78 14.50 7.39
C GLY A 141 9.89 15.44 7.83
N THR A 142 9.52 16.50 8.54
CA THR A 142 10.44 17.57 8.98
C THR A 142 11.49 17.12 10.00
N LYS A 143 11.32 15.95 10.62
CA LYS A 143 12.21 15.39 11.66
C LYS A 143 12.68 13.97 11.37
N GLY A 144 12.38 13.42 10.20
CA GLY A 144 12.71 12.03 9.92
C GLY A 144 12.10 11.48 8.65
N ALA A 145 12.30 10.19 8.42
CA ALA A 145 11.71 9.47 7.30
C ALA A 145 11.46 8.01 7.66
N ILE A 146 10.51 7.38 6.98
CA ILE A 146 10.20 5.96 7.09
C ILE A 146 10.17 5.34 5.70
N ARG A 147 10.76 4.14 5.56
CA ARG A 147 10.65 3.30 4.35
C ARG A 147 10.03 1.96 4.69
N PHE A 148 9.18 1.48 3.79
CA PHE A 148 8.54 0.19 3.91
C PHE A 148 8.47 -0.50 2.54
N ASP A 149 8.64 -1.82 2.55
CA ASP A 149 8.42 -2.68 1.39
C ASP A 149 7.73 -3.96 1.87
N GLN A 150 6.57 -4.25 1.30
CA GLN A 150 5.74 -5.39 1.67
C GLN A 150 6.39 -6.74 1.33
N GLU A 151 7.31 -6.81 0.38
CA GLU A 151 8.12 -8.03 0.15
C GLU A 151 9.04 -8.34 1.35
N ARG A 152 9.29 -7.32 2.19
CA ARG A 152 9.99 -7.42 3.49
C ARG A 152 9.08 -6.98 4.64
N MET A 153 7.81 -7.42 4.63
CA MET A 153 6.78 -6.98 5.60
C MET A 153 7.12 -7.17 7.09
N GLY A 154 8.12 -7.96 7.44
CA GLY A 154 8.59 -8.15 8.82
C GLY A 154 9.46 -7.00 9.37
N GLU A 155 9.74 -5.99 8.55
CA GLU A 155 10.59 -4.87 8.91
C GLU A 155 10.12 -3.55 8.28
N PHE A 156 10.62 -2.45 8.83
CA PHE A 156 10.59 -1.14 8.21
C PHE A 156 11.89 -0.40 8.53
N GLN A 157 12.21 0.65 7.79
CA GLN A 157 13.35 1.50 8.09
C GLN A 157 12.88 2.83 8.67
N LEU A 158 13.52 3.27 9.75
CA LEU A 158 13.26 4.55 10.41
C LEU A 158 14.52 5.40 10.44
N PHE A 159 14.38 6.67 10.06
CA PHE A 159 15.36 7.71 10.25
C PHE A 159 14.77 8.78 11.16
N GLU A 160 15.46 9.12 12.24
CA GLU A 160 15.10 10.19 13.16
C GLU A 160 16.20 11.24 13.18
N GLN A 161 15.85 12.50 12.92
CA GLN A 161 16.76 13.63 12.99
C GLN A 161 16.79 14.16 14.43
N LYS A 162 17.72 13.65 15.25
CA LYS A 162 17.88 14.06 16.66
C LYS A 162 18.83 15.25 16.81
N ASP A 163 20.02 15.19 16.21
CA ASP A 163 20.96 16.29 16.04
C ASP A 163 22.01 15.95 14.95
N ASN A 164 22.75 16.95 14.45
CA ASN A 164 23.79 16.76 13.41
C ASN A 164 25.17 16.41 14.03
N SER A 165 25.21 15.87 15.25
CA SER A 165 26.47 15.74 16.00
C SER A 165 27.34 14.56 15.55
N ASP A 166 26.73 13.50 15.01
CA ASP A 166 27.43 12.36 14.41
C ASP A 166 26.88 12.02 13.02
N MET A 167 27.38 12.74 12.02
CA MET A 167 27.00 12.51 10.61
C MET A 167 27.58 11.20 10.05
N ALA A 168 28.54 10.56 10.72
CA ALA A 168 29.19 9.34 10.21
C ALA A 168 28.33 8.08 10.42
N SER A 169 27.47 8.08 11.44
CA SER A 169 26.53 6.99 11.73
C SER A 169 25.07 7.35 11.44
N ASN A 170 24.82 8.53 10.88
CA ASN A 170 23.49 9.02 10.59
C ASN A 170 22.87 8.31 9.39
N GLY A 171 21.66 7.76 9.54
CA GLY A 171 20.99 7.02 8.47
C GLY A 171 19.85 6.16 8.97
N PHE A 172 19.18 5.50 8.03
CA PHE A 172 18.07 4.60 8.31
C PHE A 172 18.50 3.43 9.18
N LYS A 173 17.68 3.14 10.20
CA LYS A 173 17.78 1.93 11.01
C LYS A 173 16.68 0.97 10.60
N THR A 174 17.03 -0.27 10.29
CA THR A 174 16.04 -1.33 10.09
C THR A 174 15.48 -1.75 11.46
N VAL A 175 14.17 -1.63 11.60
CA VAL A 175 13.40 -2.07 12.77
C VAL A 175 12.69 -3.36 12.40
N LEU A 176 13.04 -4.46 13.07
CA LEU A 176 12.32 -5.72 12.97
C LEU A 176 11.11 -5.68 13.89
N ILE A 177 9.94 -6.09 13.38
CA ILE A 177 8.74 -6.16 14.21
C ILE A 177 8.82 -7.30 15.23
N GLY A 178 7.94 -7.25 16.22
CA GLY A 178 7.93 -8.16 17.35
C GLY A 178 6.79 -7.87 18.31
N PRO A 179 6.73 -8.53 19.47
CA PRO A 179 5.62 -8.42 20.44
C PRO A 179 5.28 -7.00 20.88
N TYR A 180 6.26 -6.10 20.84
CA TYR A 180 6.13 -4.67 21.18
C TYR A 180 5.41 -3.84 20.09
N HIS A 181 5.05 -4.46 18.97
CA HIS A 181 4.28 -3.88 17.86
C HIS A 181 2.92 -4.58 17.79
N PRO A 182 1.91 -4.13 18.55
CA PRO A 182 0.59 -4.77 18.53
C PRO A 182 -0.02 -4.79 17.12
N PRO A 183 -0.75 -5.86 16.74
CA PRO A 183 -1.10 -7.04 17.55
C PRO A 183 -0.12 -8.22 17.41
N PHE A 184 1.13 -8.04 16.96
CA PHE A 184 2.09 -9.13 16.69
C PHE A 184 2.23 -10.13 17.85
N GLY A 185 2.23 -9.65 19.09
CA GLY A 185 2.39 -10.47 20.29
C GLY A 185 1.33 -11.56 20.48
N ASN A 186 0.19 -11.45 19.78
CA ASN A 186 -0.85 -12.48 19.77
C ASN A 186 -0.44 -13.73 18.95
N PHE A 187 0.55 -13.60 18.07
CA PHE A 187 1.00 -14.67 17.17
C PHE A 187 2.35 -15.24 17.60
N CYS A 188 3.29 -14.36 17.98
CA CYS A 188 4.64 -14.78 18.36
C CYS A 188 5.19 -13.91 19.51
N PRO A 189 5.75 -14.53 20.56
CA PRO A 189 6.36 -13.81 21.69
C PRO A 189 7.80 -13.35 21.43
N ALA A 190 8.37 -13.59 20.24
CA ALA A 190 9.74 -13.25 19.92
C ALA A 190 9.83 -12.32 18.68
N PRO A 191 10.68 -11.29 18.69
CA PRO A 191 10.87 -10.40 17.53
C PRO A 191 11.51 -11.14 16.36
N GLY A 192 11.34 -10.61 15.14
CA GLY A 192 12.02 -11.10 13.93
C GLY A 192 11.55 -12.45 13.37
N HIS A 193 10.49 -13.05 13.94
CA HIS A 193 9.93 -14.33 13.44
C HIS A 193 8.94 -14.15 12.28
N HIS A 194 8.67 -12.89 11.90
CA HIS A 194 7.79 -12.44 10.82
C HIS A 194 6.32 -12.87 10.97
N VAL A 195 5.42 -12.12 10.31
CA VAL A 195 4.02 -12.49 10.08
C VAL A 195 3.76 -12.46 8.58
N GLY A 196 2.85 -13.31 8.11
CA GLY A 196 2.51 -13.47 6.70
C GLY A 196 1.25 -12.72 6.27
N PHE A 197 0.87 -12.94 5.01
CA PHE A 197 -0.38 -12.42 4.46
C PHE A 197 -1.62 -12.94 5.22
N ASN A 198 -1.59 -14.20 5.63
CA ASN A 198 -2.71 -14.85 6.30
C ASN A 198 -2.94 -14.27 7.70
N GLU A 199 -1.88 -13.92 8.43
CA GLU A 199 -1.98 -13.25 9.73
C GLU A 199 -2.68 -11.90 9.61
N MET A 200 -2.43 -11.12 8.55
CA MET A 200 -3.18 -9.88 8.30
C MET A 200 -4.68 -10.13 8.12
N LYS A 201 -5.06 -11.23 7.46
CA LYS A 201 -6.47 -11.63 7.34
C LYS A 201 -7.08 -12.11 8.66
N ILE A 202 -6.31 -12.78 9.51
CA ILE A 202 -6.74 -13.16 10.86
C ILE A 202 -6.97 -11.90 11.71
N ILE A 203 -6.07 -10.92 11.64
CA ILE A 203 -6.21 -9.63 12.34
C ILE A 203 -7.46 -8.90 11.82
N GLU A 204 -7.63 -8.79 10.50
CA GLU A 204 -8.79 -8.17 9.87
C GLU A 204 -10.12 -8.79 10.34
N ALA A 205 -10.22 -10.12 10.32
CA ALA A 205 -11.41 -10.84 10.78
C ALA A 205 -11.66 -10.66 12.29
N GLY A 206 -10.59 -10.72 13.09
CA GLY A 206 -10.67 -10.52 14.54
C GLY A 206 -11.15 -9.11 14.91
N GLU A 207 -10.65 -8.09 14.21
CA GLU A 207 -11.11 -6.70 14.38
C GLU A 207 -12.57 -6.52 13.96
N PHE A 208 -12.99 -7.13 12.85
CA PHE A 208 -14.37 -7.07 12.40
C PHE A 208 -15.34 -7.71 13.42
N CYS A 209 -15.01 -8.91 13.91
CA CYS A 209 -15.81 -9.57 14.95
C CYS A 209 -15.89 -8.74 16.22
N ARG A 210 -14.77 -8.13 16.66
CA ARG A 210 -14.73 -7.28 17.84
C ARG A 210 -15.60 -6.03 17.67
N ALA A 211 -15.53 -5.38 16.52
CA ALA A 211 -16.35 -4.21 16.21
C ALA A 211 -17.85 -4.52 16.34
N ILE A 212 -18.30 -5.67 15.82
CA ILE A 212 -19.69 -6.14 15.97
C ILE A 212 -20.05 -6.36 17.45
N LEU A 213 -19.21 -7.07 18.20
CA LEU A 213 -19.50 -7.42 19.59
C LEU A 213 -19.51 -6.21 20.52
N GLU A 214 -18.68 -5.20 20.25
CA GLU A 214 -18.55 -3.99 21.06
C GLU A 214 -19.48 -2.85 20.59
N GLY A 215 -20.15 -3.00 19.45
CA GLY A 215 -20.97 -1.95 18.86
C GLY A 215 -20.17 -0.77 18.28
N ASN A 216 -18.90 -1.03 17.89
CA ASN A 216 -18.00 -0.06 17.28
C ASN A 216 -18.03 -0.19 15.74
N GLU A 217 -17.61 0.86 15.04
CA GLU A 217 -17.39 0.78 13.59
C GLU A 217 -16.07 0.07 13.27
N ALA A 218 -16.12 -0.83 12.28
CA ALA A 218 -14.92 -1.48 11.76
C ALA A 218 -14.23 -0.57 10.75
N TYR A 219 -12.93 -0.31 10.93
CA TYR A 219 -12.14 0.45 9.96
C TYR A 219 -11.36 -0.47 9.00
N PRO A 220 -11.22 -0.16 7.71
CA PRO A 220 -12.02 0.83 6.98
C PRO A 220 -13.45 0.33 6.78
N ASN A 221 -14.42 1.21 7.03
CA ASN A 221 -15.84 0.98 6.77
C ASN A 221 -16.18 1.30 5.30
N PHE A 222 -17.47 1.48 4.98
CA PHE A 222 -17.91 1.83 3.62
C PHE A 222 -17.71 3.32 3.28
N ASP A 223 -17.79 4.20 4.27
CA ASP A 223 -17.52 5.63 4.07
C ASP A 223 -16.03 5.87 3.77
N ASP A 224 -15.14 5.15 4.47
CA ASP A 224 -13.71 5.15 4.18
C ASP A 224 -13.43 4.66 2.76
N GLY A 225 -14.07 3.56 2.35
CA GLY A 225 -13.96 3.04 0.98
C GLY A 225 -14.45 4.02 -0.07
N LEU A 226 -15.58 4.68 0.19
CA LEU A 226 -16.11 5.70 -0.70
C LEU A 226 -15.19 6.91 -0.81
N MET A 227 -14.51 7.29 0.28
CA MET A 227 -13.48 8.32 0.26
C MET A 227 -12.30 7.91 -0.61
N PHE A 228 -11.80 6.68 -0.46
CA PHE A 228 -10.67 6.17 -1.26
C PHE A 228 -11.00 6.11 -2.76
N GLU A 229 -12.22 5.76 -3.14
CA GLU A 229 -12.66 5.71 -4.54
C GLU A 229 -12.87 7.09 -5.18
N LYS A 230 -13.11 8.13 -4.38
CA LYS A 230 -13.31 9.51 -4.85
C LYS A 230 -12.00 10.27 -5.04
N ALA A 231 -10.98 9.93 -4.25
CA ALA A 231 -9.66 10.55 -4.29
C ALA A 231 -8.93 10.20 -5.59
#